data_AF-A0A9D4LK72-F1
#
_entry.id   AF-A0A9D4LK72-F1
#
_cell.length_a   1.000
_cell.length_b   1.000
_cell.length_c   1.000
_cell.angle_alpha   90.00
_cell.angle_beta   90.00
_cell.angle_gamma   90.00
#
_symmetry.space_group_name_H-M   'P 1'
#
loop_
_entity.id
_entity.type
_entity.pdbx_description
1 polymer ?
#
loop_
_entity_poly.entity_id
_entity_poly.type
_entity_poly.pdbx_seq_one_letter_code
_entity_poly.pdbx_strand_id
1 'polypeptide(L)'
;MSTEKENSLNLTWHDTAWIPVLNPGNILDYFSERSNPFYDRQCNNELIKMQRLSQDQLANMTGIEYVLLHVQEPILYIIRKQYRQSPTQVVPQTDYYIIAGVVHQAPDLCTFVNSRL
;
A
#
# COMPACT_ATOMS: atom_id res chain seq x y z
N MET A 1 21.25 -1.96 -19.73
CA MET A 1 20.23 -2.90 -19.21
C MET A 1 19.60 -2.22 -18.01
N SER A 2 18.68 -1.28 -18.25
CA SER A 2 18.26 -0.29 -17.24
C SER A 2 16.87 0.33 -17.52
N THR A 3 15.91 -0.42 -18.08
CA THR A 3 14.60 0.14 -18.48
C THR A 3 13.45 -0.17 -17.53
N GLU A 4 13.60 -1.09 -16.57
CA GLU A 4 12.49 -1.52 -15.69
C GLU A 4 12.31 -0.62 -14.45
N LYS A 5 13.38 -0.02 -13.94
CA LYS A 5 13.31 0.87 -12.75
C LYS A 5 12.70 2.24 -13.05
N GLU A 6 12.98 2.83 -14.22
CA GLU A 6 12.43 4.14 -14.60
C GLU A 6 10.92 4.11 -14.84
N ASN A 7 10.39 3.00 -15.39
CA ASN A 7 8.95 2.85 -15.62
C ASN A 7 8.15 2.70 -14.31
N SER A 8 8.74 2.18 -13.24
CA SER A 8 8.04 2.00 -11.95
C SER A 8 7.83 3.32 -11.21
N LEU A 9 8.69 4.33 -11.42
CA LEU A 9 8.58 5.64 -10.75
C LEU A 9 7.42 6.49 -11.28
N ASN A 10 6.99 6.26 -12.53
CA ASN A 10 5.88 6.99 -13.17
C ASN A 10 4.57 6.20 -13.16
N LEU A 11 4.56 4.98 -12.62
CA LEU A 11 3.33 4.20 -12.52
C LEU A 11 2.44 4.83 -11.46
N THR A 12 1.19 5.07 -11.82
CA THR A 12 0.15 5.56 -10.93
C THR A 12 -1.12 4.78 -11.15
N TRP A 13 -2.00 4.75 -10.15
CA TRP A 13 -3.31 4.14 -10.29
C TRP A 13 -4.36 4.94 -9.53
N HIS A 14 -5.59 4.98 -10.04
CA HIS A 14 -6.72 5.51 -9.32
C HIS A 14 -8.05 4.92 -9.84
N ASP A 15 -9.10 4.97 -9.01
CA ASP A 15 -10.48 4.77 -9.42
C ASP A 15 -11.34 5.95 -8.96
N THR A 16 -11.88 6.69 -9.93
CA THR A 16 -12.68 7.91 -9.69
C THR A 16 -13.99 7.63 -8.97
N ALA A 17 -14.53 6.41 -9.04
CA ALA A 17 -15.78 6.06 -8.37
C ALA A 17 -15.67 6.14 -6.84
N TRP A 18 -14.46 5.90 -6.31
CA TRP A 18 -14.20 5.93 -4.87
C TRP A 18 -13.96 7.34 -4.33
N ILE A 19 -13.43 8.26 -5.15
CA ILE A 19 -12.97 9.59 -4.71
C ILE A 19 -13.98 10.33 -3.80
N PRO A 20 -15.29 10.39 -4.12
CA PRO A 20 -16.26 11.12 -3.28
C PRO A 20 -16.49 10.51 -1.90
N VAL A 21 -16.14 9.24 -1.69
CA VAL A 21 -16.42 8.47 -0.47
C VAL A 21 -15.16 7.99 0.25
N LEU A 22 -13.97 8.32 -0.26
CA LEU A 22 -12.69 7.92 0.33
C LEU A 22 -12.53 8.48 1.75
N ASN A 23 -12.20 7.61 2.68
CA ASN A 23 -11.94 7.94 4.08
C ASN A 23 -10.99 6.89 4.71
N PRO A 24 -10.46 7.14 5.91
CA PRO A 24 -9.54 6.19 6.56
C PRO A 24 -10.11 4.78 6.75
N GLY A 25 -11.43 4.65 6.88
CA GLY A 25 -12.11 3.37 7.11
C GLY A 25 -12.22 2.49 5.86
N ASN A 26 -12.11 3.06 4.65
CA ASN A 26 -12.26 2.30 3.40
C ASN A 26 -11.05 2.38 2.47
N ILE A 27 -9.98 3.09 2.89
CA ILE A 27 -8.80 3.31 2.04
C ILE A 27 -8.06 2.00 1.68
N LEU A 28 -8.07 1.00 2.57
CA LEU A 28 -7.51 -0.31 2.28
C LEU A 28 -8.38 -1.10 1.29
N ASP A 29 -9.70 -0.93 1.33
CA ASP A 29 -10.59 -1.52 0.32
C ASP A 29 -10.33 -0.90 -1.05
N TYR A 30 -10.25 0.43 -1.12
CA TYR A 30 -9.85 1.15 -2.32
C TYR A 30 -8.50 0.66 -2.87
N PHE A 31 -7.50 0.54 -2.00
CA PHE A 31 -6.18 0.08 -2.41
C PHE A 31 -6.19 -1.39 -2.87
N SER A 32 -7.10 -2.21 -2.34
CA SER A 32 -7.26 -3.62 -2.73
C SER A 32 -7.97 -3.84 -4.06
N GLU A 33 -8.40 -2.76 -4.74
CA GLU A 33 -9.13 -2.86 -5.99
C GLU A 33 -8.37 -3.68 -7.03
N ARG A 34 -9.11 -4.51 -7.77
CA ARG A 34 -8.52 -5.52 -8.65
C ARG A 34 -7.64 -4.89 -9.73
N SER A 35 -7.99 -3.68 -10.18
CA SER A 35 -7.25 -2.94 -11.21
C SER A 35 -5.98 -2.28 -10.68
N ASN A 36 -5.79 -2.18 -9.36
CA ASN A 36 -4.61 -1.57 -8.75
C ASN A 36 -3.38 -2.49 -8.92
N PRO A 37 -2.35 -2.10 -9.71
CA PRO A 37 -1.17 -2.94 -9.93
C PRO A 37 -0.25 -3.04 -8.70
N PHE A 38 -0.43 -2.15 -7.71
CA PHE A 38 0.39 -2.14 -6.50
C PHE A 38 -0.06 -3.15 -5.45
N TYR A 39 -1.27 -3.70 -5.58
CA TYR A 39 -1.84 -4.63 -4.61
C TYR A 39 -1.55 -6.08 -4.98
N ASP A 40 -0.94 -6.80 -4.04
CA ASP A 40 -0.62 -8.22 -4.18
C ASP A 40 -1.80 -9.06 -3.69
N ARG A 41 -2.44 -9.78 -4.61
CA ARG A 41 -3.63 -10.60 -4.30
C ARG A 41 -3.33 -11.88 -3.51
N GLN A 42 -2.05 -12.20 -3.29
CA GLN A 42 -1.64 -13.30 -2.42
C GLN A 42 -1.35 -12.82 -0.99
N CYS A 43 -1.53 -11.53 -0.69
CA CYS A 43 -1.27 -10.99 0.63
C CYS A 43 -2.28 -11.48 1.69
N ASN A 44 -1.89 -11.33 2.95
CA ASN A 44 -2.70 -11.73 4.10
C ASN A 44 -4.01 -10.94 4.20
N ASN A 45 -4.03 -9.67 3.78
CA ASN A 45 -5.25 -8.86 3.74
C ASN A 45 -6.32 -9.51 2.86
N GLU A 46 -5.93 -10.02 1.68
CA GLU A 46 -6.84 -10.66 0.75
C GLU A 46 -7.40 -11.97 1.33
N LEU A 47 -6.55 -12.76 1.99
CA LEU A 47 -6.96 -13.99 2.66
C LEU A 47 -7.99 -13.71 3.79
N ILE A 48 -7.72 -12.71 4.63
CA ILE A 48 -8.65 -12.28 5.69
C ILE A 48 -9.97 -11.79 5.11
N LYS A 49 -9.92 -10.96 4.06
CA LYS A 49 -11.10 -10.43 3.36
C LYS A 49 -11.94 -11.56 2.78
N MET A 50 -11.33 -12.52 2.08
CA MET A 50 -12.02 -13.68 1.49
C MET A 50 -12.65 -14.58 2.56
N GLN A 51 -11.97 -14.77 3.69
CA GLN A 51 -12.47 -15.58 4.80
C GLN A 51 -13.42 -14.83 5.74
N ARG A 52 -13.66 -13.53 5.50
CA ARG A 52 -14.47 -12.64 6.36
C ARG A 52 -14.00 -12.64 7.83
N LEU A 53 -12.69 -12.69 8.02
CA LEU A 53 -12.07 -12.64 9.34
C LEU A 53 -11.88 -11.19 9.82
N SER A 54 -11.66 -11.01 11.14
CA SER A 54 -11.25 -9.71 11.68
C SER A 54 -9.83 -9.35 11.21
N GLN A 55 -9.60 -8.06 10.97
CA GLN A 55 -8.30 -7.52 10.61
C GLN A 55 -7.22 -7.80 11.67
N ASP A 56 -7.62 -7.97 12.95
CA ASP A 56 -6.70 -8.31 14.04
C ASP A 56 -5.97 -9.65 13.81
N GLN A 57 -6.51 -10.51 12.95
CA GLN A 57 -5.86 -11.77 12.59
C GLN A 57 -4.57 -11.60 11.80
N LEU A 58 -4.34 -10.43 11.16
CA LEU A 58 -3.08 -10.14 10.46
C LEU A 58 -1.87 -10.35 11.38
N ALA A 59 -1.99 -9.95 12.66
CA ALA A 59 -0.91 -10.08 13.63
C ALA A 59 -0.48 -11.54 13.86
N ASN A 60 -1.33 -12.52 13.59
CA ASN A 60 -1.04 -13.93 13.77
C ASN A 60 -0.57 -14.64 12.50
N MET A 61 -0.46 -13.92 11.38
CA MET A 61 -0.04 -14.47 10.08
C MET A 61 1.45 -14.18 9.82
N THR A 62 2.04 -14.91 8.87
CA THR A 62 3.37 -14.62 8.32
C THR A 62 3.18 -14.39 6.82
N GLY A 63 3.78 -13.35 6.27
CA GLY A 63 3.63 -13.03 4.85
C GLY A 63 3.50 -11.55 4.55
N ILE A 64 3.17 -11.24 3.30
CA ILE A 64 2.91 -9.87 2.85
C ILE A 64 1.60 -9.37 3.43
N GLU A 65 1.62 -8.14 3.95
CA GLU A 65 0.43 -7.40 4.37
C GLU A 65 0.55 -5.92 4.02
N TYR A 66 -0.61 -5.27 3.92
CA TYR A 66 -0.75 -3.83 3.69
C TYR A 66 -1.40 -3.19 4.90
N VAL A 67 -0.80 -2.11 5.39
CA VAL A 67 -1.30 -1.34 6.54
C VAL A 67 -1.43 0.13 6.20
N LEU A 68 -2.47 0.77 6.75
CA LEU A 68 -2.57 2.21 6.73
C LEU A 68 -1.61 2.79 7.77
N LEU A 69 -0.49 3.33 7.30
CA LEU A 69 0.60 3.82 8.14
C LEU A 69 0.33 5.24 8.66
N HIS A 70 -0.20 6.11 7.79
CA HIS A 70 -0.43 7.52 8.12
C HIS A 70 -1.64 8.06 7.37
N VAL A 71 -2.33 9.00 8.02
CA VAL A 71 -3.44 9.78 7.48
C VAL A 71 -3.15 11.24 7.75
N GLN A 72 -3.16 12.05 6.70
CA GLN A 72 -3.18 13.50 6.80
C GLN A 72 -4.35 14.02 5.98
N GLU A 73 -5.44 14.31 6.68
CA GLU A 73 -6.63 14.88 6.05
C GLU A 73 -6.34 16.29 5.48
N PRO A 74 -7.00 16.66 4.38
CA PRO A 74 -8.02 15.90 3.65
C PRO A 74 -7.48 15.04 2.49
N ILE A 75 -6.18 15.06 2.22
CA ILE A 75 -5.68 14.64 0.90
C ILE A 75 -4.71 13.46 0.88
N LEU A 76 -4.08 13.09 1.99
CA LEU A 76 -2.95 12.16 1.98
C LEU A 76 -3.21 10.93 2.87
N TYR A 77 -3.04 9.76 2.26
CA TYR A 77 -2.89 8.49 2.97
C TYR A 77 -1.56 7.85 2.61
N ILE A 78 -0.96 7.14 3.57
CA ILE A 78 0.24 6.35 3.33
C ILE A 78 -0.08 4.89 3.64
N ILE A 79 -0.03 4.04 2.63
CA ILE A 79 -0.14 2.58 2.79
C ILE A 79 1.26 1.99 2.72
N ARG A 80 1.57 1.09 3.66
CA ARG A 80 2.83 0.34 3.67
C ARG A 80 2.58 -1.10 3.30
N LYS A 81 3.31 -1.58 2.30
CA LYS A 81 3.59 -3.01 2.11
C LYS A 81 4.69 -3.41 3.08
N GLN A 82 4.42 -4.43 3.88
CA GLN A 82 5.40 -5.00 4.79
C GLN A 82 5.33 -6.52 4.77
N TYR A 83 6.42 -7.17 5.11
CA TYR A 83 6.46 -8.60 5.33
C TYR A 83 6.46 -8.88 6.83
N ARG A 84 5.40 -9.52 7.34
CA ARG A 84 5.32 -9.97 8.72
C ARG A 84 6.08 -11.28 8.86
N GLN A 85 7.11 -11.28 9.70
CA GLN A 85 7.91 -12.47 10.03
C GLN A 85 7.32 -13.21 11.24
N SER A 86 6.78 -12.46 12.19
CA SER A 86 6.16 -12.97 13.41
C SER A 86 5.14 -11.95 13.96
N PRO A 87 4.38 -12.28 15.03
CA PRO A 87 3.46 -11.31 15.63
C PRO A 87 4.11 -10.00 16.09
N THR A 88 5.39 -10.03 16.42
CA THR A 88 6.14 -8.86 16.94
C THR A 88 7.14 -8.29 15.94
N GLN A 89 7.37 -8.95 14.80
CA GLN A 89 8.41 -8.57 13.83
C GLN A 89 7.83 -8.40 12.43
N VAL A 90 8.01 -7.19 11.89
CA VAL A 90 7.63 -6.81 10.53
C VAL A 90 8.80 -6.14 9.83
N VAL A 91 8.96 -6.40 8.54
CA VAL A 91 9.97 -5.80 7.68
C VAL A 91 9.26 -4.87 6.68
N PRO A 92 9.42 -3.54 6.80
CA PRO A 92 8.91 -2.60 5.80
C PRO A 92 9.51 -2.89 4.42
N GLN A 93 8.69 -2.81 3.37
CA GLN A 93 9.15 -3.03 2.00
C GLN A 93 8.95 -1.79 1.12
N THR A 94 7.72 -1.31 1.00
CA THR A 94 7.40 -0.23 0.08
C THR A 94 6.24 0.59 0.64
N ASP A 95 6.35 1.91 0.54
CA ASP A 95 5.27 2.82 0.89
C ASP A 95 4.57 3.32 -0.38
N TYR A 96 3.28 3.59 -0.27
CA TYR A 96 2.44 4.13 -1.32
C TYR A 96 1.72 5.37 -0.82
N TYR A 97 1.84 6.47 -1.55
CA TYR A 97 1.08 7.68 -1.27
C TYR A 97 -0.23 7.64 -2.03
N ILE A 98 -1.33 7.92 -1.35
CA ILE A 98 -2.62 8.16 -1.97
C ILE A 98 -2.93 9.64 -1.78
N ILE A 99 -2.73 10.42 -2.85
CA ILE A 99 -2.88 11.87 -2.84
C ILE A 99 -4.09 12.24 -3.68
N ALA A 100 -5.11 12.81 -3.05
CA ALA A 100 -6.38 13.14 -3.71
C ALA A 100 -6.98 11.94 -4.49
N GLY A 101 -6.82 10.74 -3.94
CA GLY A 101 -7.25 9.47 -4.54
C GLY A 101 -6.24 8.84 -5.50
N VAL A 102 -5.18 9.52 -5.93
CA VAL A 102 -4.20 8.91 -6.84
C VAL A 102 -3.12 8.17 -6.07
N VAL A 103 -2.91 6.91 -6.39
CA VAL A 103 -1.90 6.03 -5.80
C VAL A 103 -0.58 6.17 -6.54
N HIS A 104 0.47 6.48 -5.79
CA HIS A 104 1.86 6.58 -6.23
C HIS A 104 2.73 5.69 -5.36
N GLN A 105 3.69 4.97 -5.96
CA GLN A 105 4.74 4.34 -5.17
C GLN A 105 5.68 5.43 -4.62
N ALA A 106 5.93 5.42 -3.31
CA ALA A 106 6.89 6.33 -2.70
C ALA A 106 8.31 5.93 -3.14
N PRO A 107 9.18 6.90 -3.47
CA PRO A 107 10.58 6.61 -3.72
C PRO A 107 11.21 6.07 -2.43
N ASP A 108 12.05 5.03 -2.54
CA ASP A 108 12.80 4.53 -1.39
C ASP A 108 13.58 5.70 -0.76
N LEU A 109 13.52 5.84 0.58
CA LEU A 109 14.19 6.94 1.30
C LEU A 109 15.69 7.02 0.95
N CYS A 110 16.31 5.86 0.72
CA CYS A 110 17.71 5.73 0.29
C CYS A 110 17.94 6.27 -1.13
N THR A 111 16.97 6.13 -2.02
CA THR A 111 17.01 6.65 -3.39
C THR A 111 16.78 8.16 -3.41
N PHE A 112 15.90 8.70 -2.56
CA PHE A 112 15.68 10.15 -2.46
C PHE A 112 16.93 10.90 -2.00
N VAL A 113 17.60 10.44 -0.94
CA VAL A 113 18.81 11.09 -0.41
C VAL A 113 19.95 11.11 -1.43
N ASN A 114 20.15 10.02 -2.19
CA ASN A 114 21.20 9.93 -3.21
C ASN A 114 20.91 10.75 -4.47
N SER A 115 19.66 11.18 -4.71
CA SER A 115 19.28 11.98 -5.89
C SER A 115 19.49 13.50 -5.72
N ARG A 116 19.89 13.94 -4.52
CA ARG A 116 20.12 15.36 -4.17
C ARG A 116 21.59 15.68 -3.89
N LEU A 117 22.50 14.73 -4.13
CA LEU A 117 23.96 14.89 -4.15
C LEU A 117 24.46 14.86 -5.60
#